data_AF-A0A399SKE2-F1
#
_entry.id   AF-A0A399SKE2-F1
#
_cell.length_a   1.000
_cell.length_b   1.000
_cell.length_c   1.000
_cell.angle_alpha   90.00
_cell.angle_beta   90.00
_cell.angle_gamma   90.00
#
_symmetry.space_group_name_H-M   'P 1'
#
loop_
_entity.id
_entity.type
_entity.pdbx_description
1 polymer ?
#
loop_
_entity_poly.entity_id
_entity_poly.type
_entity_poly.pdbx_seq_one_letter_code
_entity_poly.pdbx_strand_id
1 'polypeptide(L)'
;PAVPGVENLSGNAVFSNDKGTLRIESNDSALLLPGTFADARVPLDRLQGTLRWTYRKQELVVTSDNLAFSNDDLSARITGSYRHAPDTSHLGTIDLKGSLDRASVARVPRYLPLSIGQHLRDYLGGALQAGTASNVNFALAGDLHDFPFRPPHKGVFRVEVPMQDVTYQPAPVEAAHNPPGQAPTHPGS
;
A
#
# COMPACT_ATOMS: atom_id res chain seq x y z
N PRO A 1 13.87 16.77 3.42
CA PRO A 1 12.55 16.24 3.04
C PRO A 1 12.56 15.73 1.59
N ALA A 2 12.40 14.43 1.42
CA ALA A 2 12.32 13.86 0.09
C ALA A 2 10.89 14.02 -0.42
N VAL A 3 10.72 14.62 -1.60
CA VAL A 3 9.40 14.95 -2.16
C VAL A 3 8.98 13.78 -3.05
N PRO A 4 7.74 13.28 -2.92
CA PRO A 4 7.16 12.34 -3.86
C PRO A 4 7.21 12.88 -5.30
N GLY A 5 7.57 12.04 -6.27
CA GLY A 5 7.69 12.39 -7.68
C GLY A 5 7.22 11.27 -8.60
N VAL A 6 7.24 11.56 -9.90
CA VAL A 6 6.88 10.60 -10.96
C VAL A 6 7.80 10.76 -12.16
N GLU A 7 8.20 9.65 -12.76
CA GLU A 7 9.00 9.57 -13.98
C GLU A 7 8.13 9.13 -15.15
N ASN A 8 8.38 9.71 -16.33
CA ASN A 8 7.76 9.32 -17.61
C ASN A 8 6.21 9.26 -17.56
N LEU A 9 5.59 10.22 -16.86
CA LEU A 9 4.14 10.38 -16.82
C LEU A 9 3.65 11.02 -18.12
N SER A 10 2.75 10.33 -18.80
CA SER A 10 2.03 10.80 -19.99
C SER A 10 0.53 10.91 -19.72
N GLY A 11 -0.08 11.98 -20.19
CA GLY A 11 -1.50 12.22 -19.98
C GLY A 11 -1.94 13.64 -20.32
N ASN A 12 -3.22 13.91 -20.06
CA ASN A 12 -3.87 15.17 -20.36
C ASN A 12 -4.47 15.74 -19.08
N ALA A 13 -4.15 17.00 -18.77
CA ALA A 13 -4.69 17.71 -17.63
C ALA A 13 -5.56 18.86 -18.10
N VAL A 14 -6.77 18.96 -17.56
CA VAL A 14 -7.65 20.13 -17.70
C VAL A 14 -7.92 20.64 -16.30
N PHE A 15 -7.56 21.88 -16.01
CA PHE A 15 -7.74 22.48 -14.70
C PHE A 15 -8.27 23.91 -14.79
N SER A 16 -8.87 24.35 -13.70
CA SER A 16 -9.40 25.68 -13.46
C SER A 16 -9.02 26.09 -12.04
N ASN A 17 -9.42 27.28 -11.59
CA ASN A 17 -8.97 27.85 -10.32
C ASN A 17 -9.24 26.95 -9.10
N ASP A 18 -10.31 26.16 -9.12
CA ASP A 18 -10.77 25.38 -7.97
C ASP A 18 -10.97 23.90 -8.26
N LYS A 19 -10.69 23.43 -9.47
CA LYS A 19 -10.88 22.02 -9.86
C LYS A 19 -10.00 21.62 -11.02
N GLY A 20 -9.73 20.33 -11.13
CA GLY A 20 -9.05 19.77 -12.28
C GLY A 20 -9.37 18.31 -12.51
N THR A 21 -9.04 17.85 -13.71
CA THR A 21 -9.12 16.47 -14.15
C THR A 21 -7.82 16.14 -14.85
N LEU A 22 -7.11 15.15 -14.33
CA LEU A 22 -5.92 14.57 -14.93
C LEU A 22 -6.30 13.18 -15.44
N ARG A 23 -6.23 13.00 -16.75
CA ARG A 23 -6.30 11.70 -17.39
C ARG A 23 -4.87 11.22 -17.61
N ILE A 24 -4.54 10.09 -17.01
CA ILE A 24 -3.21 9.47 -17.11
C ILE A 24 -3.32 8.31 -18.08
N GLU A 25 -2.40 8.26 -19.04
CA GLU A 25 -2.22 7.15 -19.97
C GLU A 25 -0.72 7.05 -20.23
N SER A 26 -0.02 6.36 -19.32
CA SER A 26 1.44 6.24 -19.33
C SER A 26 1.87 4.79 -19.44
N ASN A 27 2.94 4.56 -20.19
CA ASN A 27 3.64 3.28 -20.23
C ASN A 27 5.10 3.54 -19.82
N ASP A 28 5.73 2.57 -19.16
CA ASP A 28 7.11 2.67 -18.65
C ASP A 28 7.32 3.88 -17.73
N SER A 29 6.43 4.05 -16.76
CA SER A 29 6.52 5.10 -15.74
C SER A 29 7.17 4.60 -14.45
N ALA A 30 7.55 5.51 -13.56
CA ALA A 30 7.95 5.12 -12.20
C ALA A 30 7.46 6.13 -11.17
N LEU A 31 7.02 5.65 -10.01
CA LEU A 31 6.73 6.51 -8.86
C LEU A 31 7.96 6.61 -7.98
N LEU A 32 8.36 7.83 -7.65
CA LEU A 32 9.45 8.13 -6.74
C LEU A 32 8.84 8.47 -5.39
N LEU A 33 8.89 7.55 -4.44
CA LEU A 33 8.26 7.66 -3.13
C LEU A 33 9.33 7.53 -2.02
N PRO A 34 10.31 8.45 -1.99
CA PRO A 34 11.44 8.38 -1.06
C PRO A 34 10.98 8.55 0.39
N GLY A 35 11.33 7.60 1.25
CA GLY A 35 10.97 7.58 2.67
C GLY A 35 9.62 6.94 3.00
N THR A 36 8.82 6.57 1.98
CA THR A 36 7.57 5.83 2.18
C THR A 36 7.78 4.33 2.08
N PHE A 37 8.62 3.87 1.14
CA PHE A 37 8.88 2.45 0.87
C PHE A 37 10.36 2.10 1.01
N ALA A 38 10.65 0.79 1.10
CA ALA A 38 12.03 0.27 1.13
C ALA A 38 12.77 0.56 -0.18
N ASP A 39 12.08 0.42 -1.31
CA ASP A 39 12.52 0.89 -2.62
C ASP A 39 11.85 2.22 -2.94
N ALA A 40 12.64 3.29 -3.02
CA ALA A 40 12.13 4.64 -3.30
C ALA A 40 11.58 4.78 -4.74
N ARG A 41 11.91 3.84 -5.63
CA ARG A 41 11.46 3.84 -7.03
C ARG A 41 10.57 2.62 -7.27
N VAL A 42 9.32 2.87 -7.61
CA VAL A 42 8.33 1.85 -7.99
C VAL A 42 8.16 1.90 -9.50
N PRO A 43 8.78 1.00 -10.28
CA PRO A 43 8.59 0.94 -11.72
C PRO A 43 7.17 0.43 -12.04
N LEU A 44 6.58 1.02 -13.07
CA LEU A 44 5.23 0.75 -13.57
C LEU A 44 5.29 0.59 -15.09
N ASP A 45 4.96 -0.60 -15.59
CA ASP A 45 4.85 -0.85 -17.03
C ASP A 45 3.68 -0.07 -17.63
N ARG A 46 2.59 0.04 -16.87
CA ARG A 46 1.42 0.84 -17.25
C ARG A 46 0.82 1.55 -16.05
N LEU A 47 0.49 2.81 -16.25
CA LEU A 47 -0.30 3.61 -15.33
C LEU A 47 -1.40 4.30 -16.12
N GLN A 48 -2.65 4.02 -15.79
CA GLN A 48 -3.79 4.63 -16.45
C GLN A 48 -4.87 5.00 -15.45
N GLY A 49 -5.59 6.07 -15.71
CA GLY A 49 -6.74 6.42 -14.90
C GLY A 49 -7.15 7.86 -15.02
N THR A 50 -8.17 8.22 -14.26
CA THR A 50 -8.62 9.60 -14.17
C THR A 50 -8.60 10.02 -12.70
N LEU A 51 -7.88 11.09 -12.42
CA LEU A 51 -7.89 11.77 -11.14
C LEU A 51 -8.66 13.06 -11.32
N ARG A 52 -9.61 13.34 -10.44
CA ARG A 52 -10.25 14.64 -10.36
C ARG A 52 -9.94 15.24 -9.01
N TRP A 53 -9.65 16.53 -8.97
CA TRP A 53 -9.51 17.23 -7.71
C TRP A 53 -10.38 18.48 -7.70
N THR A 54 -10.82 18.87 -6.52
CA THR A 54 -11.48 20.14 -6.24
C THR A 54 -10.82 20.74 -5.02
N TYR A 55 -10.46 22.03 -5.10
CA TYR A 55 -9.91 22.79 -4.01
C TYR A 55 -10.78 24.04 -3.78
N ARG A 56 -11.60 24.02 -2.73
CA ARG A 56 -12.51 25.13 -2.38
C ARG A 56 -12.51 25.33 -0.88
N LYS A 57 -12.47 26.60 -0.42
CA LYS A 57 -12.55 26.94 1.02
C LYS A 57 -11.53 26.16 1.87
N GLN A 58 -10.29 26.02 1.38
CA GLN A 58 -9.21 25.24 2.02
C GLN A 58 -9.48 23.73 2.15
N GLU A 59 -10.53 23.23 1.49
CA GLU A 59 -10.82 21.81 1.37
C GLU A 59 -10.33 21.28 0.01
N LEU A 60 -9.44 20.30 0.05
CA LEU A 60 -8.98 19.52 -1.08
C LEU A 60 -9.73 18.19 -1.11
N VAL A 61 -10.49 17.94 -2.18
CA VAL A 61 -11.10 16.65 -2.46
C VAL A 61 -10.44 16.10 -3.72
N VAL A 62 -9.81 14.93 -3.62
CA VAL A 62 -9.26 14.17 -4.75
C VAL A 62 -10.08 12.91 -4.91
N THR A 63 -10.52 12.59 -6.13
CA THR A 63 -11.25 11.37 -6.46
C THR A 63 -10.59 10.66 -7.63
N SER A 64 -10.66 9.34 -7.62
CA SER A 64 -10.29 8.51 -8.76
C SER A 64 -11.26 7.35 -8.90
N ASP A 65 -11.83 7.19 -10.10
CA ASP A 65 -12.84 6.15 -10.34
C ASP A 65 -12.28 4.90 -11.02
N ASN A 66 -11.08 4.98 -11.58
CA ASN A 66 -10.48 3.89 -12.35
C ASN A 66 -8.98 4.07 -12.48
N LEU A 67 -8.27 4.13 -11.34
CA LEU A 67 -6.82 4.09 -11.38
C LEU A 67 -6.38 2.64 -11.55
N ALA A 68 -5.63 2.34 -12.59
CA ALA A 68 -5.07 1.02 -12.82
C ALA A 68 -3.57 1.15 -13.04
N PHE A 69 -2.81 0.29 -12.41
CA PHE A 69 -1.36 0.21 -12.61
C PHE A 69 -0.91 -1.24 -12.64
N SER A 70 0.13 -1.48 -13.42
CA SER A 70 0.75 -2.80 -13.51
C SER A 70 2.25 -2.66 -13.66
N ASN A 71 2.98 -3.62 -13.11
CA ASN A 71 4.37 -3.88 -13.39
C ASN A 71 4.62 -5.41 -13.48
N ASP A 72 5.87 -5.80 -13.70
CA ASP A 72 6.32 -7.21 -13.68
C ASP A 72 5.87 -7.99 -12.43
N ASP A 73 5.67 -7.30 -11.31
CA ASP A 73 5.43 -7.90 -10.01
C ASP A 73 3.95 -7.92 -9.62
N LEU A 74 3.17 -6.93 -10.04
CA LEU A 74 1.78 -6.75 -9.61
C LEU A 74 0.94 -6.01 -10.65
N SER A 75 -0.36 -6.28 -10.62
CA SER A 75 -1.38 -5.54 -11.36
C SER A 75 -2.53 -5.21 -10.42
N ALA A 76 -2.91 -3.93 -10.34
CA ALA A 76 -3.92 -3.47 -9.41
C ALA A 76 -4.83 -2.41 -10.03
N ARG A 77 -6.07 -2.40 -9.55
CA ARG A 77 -7.09 -1.39 -9.83
C ARG A 77 -7.57 -0.79 -8.53
N ILE A 78 -7.63 0.53 -8.50
CA ILE A 78 -7.96 1.33 -7.32
C ILE A 78 -9.02 2.36 -7.71
N THR A 79 -9.99 2.50 -6.83
CA THR A 79 -10.98 3.55 -6.86
C THR A 79 -11.09 4.15 -5.47
N GLY A 80 -11.30 5.45 -5.38
CA GLY A 80 -11.38 6.08 -4.07
C GLY A 80 -11.44 7.59 -4.10
N SER A 81 -11.53 8.14 -2.89
CA SER A 81 -11.51 9.55 -2.63
C SER A 81 -10.63 9.86 -1.42
N TYR A 82 -9.98 11.01 -1.48
CA TYR A 82 -9.22 11.60 -0.40
C TYR A 82 -9.78 13.00 -0.17
N ARG A 83 -10.04 13.34 1.09
CA ARG A 83 -10.52 14.65 1.49
C ARG A 83 -9.61 15.20 2.57
N HIS A 84 -9.11 16.40 2.36
CA HIS A 84 -8.38 17.17 3.34
C HIS A 84 -9.06 18.51 3.52
N ALA A 85 -9.75 18.69 4.64
CA ALA A 85 -10.38 19.94 5.06
C ALA A 85 -9.67 20.48 6.32
N PRO A 86 -9.81 21.78 6.63
CA PRO A 86 -9.28 22.35 7.88
C PRO A 86 -9.90 21.72 9.15
N ASP A 87 -11.10 21.16 9.01
CA ASP A 87 -11.87 20.51 10.08
C ASP A 87 -11.58 19.00 10.19
N THR A 88 -10.98 18.40 9.17
CA THR A 88 -10.49 17.01 9.24
C THR A 88 -9.12 16.98 9.92
N SER A 89 -8.72 15.82 10.46
CA SER A 89 -7.41 15.69 11.09
C SER A 89 -6.27 16.11 10.14
N HIS A 90 -5.09 16.41 10.69
CA HIS A 90 -3.94 16.98 9.97
C HIS A 90 -3.52 16.20 8.71
N LEU A 91 -3.93 14.94 8.57
CA LEU A 91 -3.63 14.07 7.44
C LEU A 91 -4.83 13.80 6.51
N GLY A 92 -6.04 14.27 6.83
CA GLY A 92 -7.26 14.09 6.03
C GLY A 92 -7.93 12.71 6.15
N THR A 93 -9.08 12.56 5.49
CA THR A 93 -9.88 11.32 5.42
C THR A 93 -9.69 10.66 4.06
N ILE A 94 -9.52 9.34 4.05
CA ILE A 94 -9.43 8.52 2.84
C ILE A 94 -10.59 7.52 2.78
N ASP A 95 -11.12 7.25 1.58
CA ASP A 95 -11.97 6.10 1.26
C ASP A 95 -11.43 5.50 -0.03
N LEU A 96 -10.73 4.38 0.08
CA LEU A 96 -10.04 3.74 -1.02
C LEU A 96 -10.41 2.27 -1.06
N LYS A 97 -10.74 1.78 -2.24
CA LYS A 97 -11.04 0.38 -2.52
C LYS A 97 -10.25 -0.05 -3.73
N GLY A 98 -9.81 -1.29 -3.73
CA GLY A 98 -9.08 -1.80 -4.86
C GLY A 98 -9.08 -3.31 -4.93
N SER A 99 -8.59 -3.80 -6.06
CA SER A 99 -8.33 -5.20 -6.33
C SER A 99 -6.95 -5.35 -6.94
N LEU A 100 -6.17 -6.30 -6.46
CA LEU A 100 -4.94 -6.75 -7.09
C LEU A 100 -5.28 -8.01 -7.88
N ASP A 101 -5.17 -7.92 -9.19
CA ASP A 101 -5.37 -9.05 -10.11
C ASP A 101 -4.25 -10.09 -9.92
N ARG A 102 -3.02 -9.61 -9.73
CA ARG A 102 -1.81 -10.41 -9.51
C ARG A 102 -0.87 -9.63 -8.60
N ALA A 103 -0.24 -10.30 -7.64
CA ALA A 103 0.90 -9.77 -6.89
C ALA A 103 1.87 -10.90 -6.55
N SER A 104 3.13 -10.72 -6.92
CA SER A 104 4.22 -11.60 -6.53
C SER A 104 4.48 -11.42 -5.04
N VAL A 105 4.13 -12.45 -4.28
CA VAL A 105 4.11 -12.47 -2.81
C VAL A 105 5.50 -12.13 -2.23
N ALA A 106 6.56 -12.56 -2.91
CA ALA A 106 7.95 -12.27 -2.54
C ALA A 106 8.35 -10.79 -2.66
N ARG A 107 7.60 -9.98 -3.43
CA ARG A 107 7.88 -8.55 -3.64
C ARG A 107 6.87 -7.61 -2.99
N VAL A 108 5.76 -8.13 -2.46
CA VAL A 108 4.80 -7.37 -1.63
C VAL A 108 5.49 -6.56 -0.51
N PRO A 109 6.49 -7.09 0.23
CA PRO A 109 7.13 -6.33 1.32
C PRO A 109 7.79 -5.01 0.86
N ARG A 110 8.19 -4.90 -0.40
CA ARG A 110 8.80 -3.69 -0.96
C ARG A 110 7.79 -2.56 -1.19
N TYR A 111 6.52 -2.90 -1.41
CA TYR A 111 5.43 -1.96 -1.64
C TYR A 111 4.60 -1.68 -0.38
N LEU A 112 5.09 -2.10 0.81
CA LEU A 112 4.47 -1.77 2.09
C LEU A 112 5.05 -0.47 2.64
N PRO A 113 4.21 0.52 3.02
CA PRO A 113 4.68 1.72 3.66
C PRO A 113 5.44 1.41 4.95
N LEU A 114 6.56 2.10 5.20
CA LEU A 114 7.36 1.97 6.42
C LEU A 114 6.57 2.34 7.69
N SER A 115 5.49 3.12 7.54
CA SER A 115 4.53 3.48 8.59
C SER A 115 3.70 2.30 9.10
N ILE A 116 3.67 1.18 8.37
CA ILE A 116 3.09 -0.06 8.87
C ILE A 116 4.05 -0.62 9.92
N GLY A 117 3.53 -0.83 11.14
CA GLY A 117 4.29 -1.34 12.27
C GLY A 117 5.11 -2.58 11.89
N GLN A 118 6.37 -2.62 12.32
CA GLN A 118 7.34 -3.67 11.97
C GLN A 118 6.75 -5.07 12.13
N HIS A 119 5.95 -5.30 13.17
CA HIS A 119 5.27 -6.56 13.42
C HIS A 119 4.39 -7.07 12.26
N LEU A 120 3.69 -6.19 11.55
CA LEU A 120 2.88 -6.60 10.38
C LEU A 120 3.76 -6.78 9.15
N ARG A 121 4.85 -6.04 9.03
CA ARG A 121 5.87 -6.25 7.97
C ARG A 121 6.61 -7.57 8.15
N ASP A 122 6.96 -7.93 9.38
CA ASP A 122 7.65 -9.18 9.72
C ASP A 122 6.69 -10.37 9.62
N TYR A 123 5.44 -10.22 10.05
CA TYR A 123 4.42 -11.25 9.86
C TYR A 123 4.14 -11.50 8.39
N LEU A 124 3.96 -10.45 7.59
CA LEU A 124 3.79 -10.59 6.14
C LEU A 124 5.08 -11.12 5.50
N GLY A 125 6.25 -10.60 5.82
CA GLY A 125 7.54 -11.06 5.28
C GLY A 125 7.85 -12.54 5.59
N GLY A 126 7.45 -13.03 6.76
CA GLY A 126 7.63 -14.43 7.17
C GLY A 126 6.55 -15.39 6.63
N ALA A 127 5.32 -14.90 6.42
CA ALA A 127 4.22 -15.70 5.86
C ALA A 127 4.21 -15.74 4.32
N LEU A 128 4.89 -14.79 3.68
CA LEU A 128 4.91 -14.56 2.23
C LEU A 128 6.24 -15.03 1.61
N GLN A 129 6.59 -16.30 1.78
CA GLN A 129 7.89 -16.87 1.37
C GLN A 129 8.01 -17.11 -0.15
N ALA A 130 6.95 -17.58 -0.80
CA ALA A 130 6.85 -17.73 -2.25
C ALA A 130 5.38 -17.95 -2.66
N GLY A 131 4.95 -17.36 -3.78
CA GLY A 131 3.59 -17.52 -4.31
C GLY A 131 3.13 -16.34 -5.15
N THR A 132 2.02 -16.52 -5.86
CA THR A 132 1.34 -15.42 -6.55
C THR A 132 -0.02 -15.23 -5.88
N ALA A 133 -0.23 -14.09 -5.23
CA ALA A 133 -1.53 -13.72 -4.72
C ALA A 133 -2.34 -13.16 -5.89
N SER A 134 -3.44 -13.82 -6.22
CA SER A 134 -4.32 -13.40 -7.31
C SER A 134 -5.67 -13.00 -6.73
N ASN A 135 -6.30 -12.00 -7.34
CA ASN A 135 -7.66 -11.56 -7.02
C ASN A 135 -7.84 -11.07 -5.56
N VAL A 136 -6.87 -10.34 -5.03
CA VAL A 136 -6.92 -9.77 -3.66
C VAL A 136 -7.75 -8.50 -3.67
N ASN A 137 -8.74 -8.39 -2.80
CA ASN A 137 -9.51 -7.16 -2.61
C ASN A 137 -9.02 -6.43 -1.36
N PHE A 138 -8.96 -5.10 -1.41
CA PHE A 138 -8.61 -4.29 -0.24
C PHE A 138 -9.49 -3.06 -0.14
N ALA A 139 -9.75 -2.64 1.09
CA ALA A 139 -10.51 -1.44 1.40
C ALA A 139 -9.87 -0.73 2.60
N LEU A 140 -9.66 0.57 2.45
CA LEU A 140 -9.15 1.48 3.46
C LEU A 140 -10.10 2.69 3.53
N ALA A 141 -10.82 2.86 4.62
CA ALA A 141 -11.71 4.00 4.83
C ALA A 141 -11.58 4.56 6.25
N GLY A 142 -11.30 5.84 6.40
CA GLY A 142 -11.21 6.52 7.69
C GLY A 142 -10.23 7.67 7.70
N ASP A 143 -9.99 8.23 8.89
CA ASP A 143 -9.04 9.32 9.09
C ASP A 143 -7.58 8.80 9.06
N LEU A 144 -6.74 9.36 8.19
CA LEU A 144 -5.34 8.93 8.06
C LEU A 144 -4.50 9.18 9.31
N HIS A 145 -4.90 10.13 10.16
CA HIS A 145 -4.24 10.37 11.45
C HIS A 145 -4.44 9.21 12.42
N ASP A 146 -5.56 8.51 12.31
CA ASP A 146 -5.91 7.41 13.20
C ASP A 146 -5.41 6.05 12.68
N PHE A 147 -4.67 6.04 11.58
CA PHE A 147 -4.10 4.82 11.01
C PHE A 147 -2.83 4.38 11.76
N PRO A 148 -2.68 3.09 12.13
CA PRO A 148 -3.63 1.99 11.97
C PRO A 148 -4.79 2.09 12.96
N PHE A 149 -6.03 2.00 12.46
CA PHE A 149 -7.24 2.20 13.26
C PHE A 149 -7.27 1.27 14.48
N ARG A 150 -7.02 1.84 15.65
CA ARG A 150 -7.12 1.15 16.94
C ARG A 150 -8.30 1.74 17.71
N PRO A 151 -9.06 0.92 18.46
CA PRO A 151 -10.06 1.45 19.39
C PRO A 151 -9.42 2.54 20.27
N PRO A 152 -10.05 3.71 20.42
CA PRO A 152 -11.46 4.03 20.10
C PRO A 152 -11.75 4.56 18.68
N HIS A 153 -10.74 4.64 17.80
CA HIS A 153 -10.85 5.27 16.49
C HIS A 153 -11.54 4.37 15.46
N LYS A 154 -12.46 4.94 14.68
CA LYS A 154 -13.25 4.21 13.68
C LYS A 154 -12.60 4.32 12.31
N GLY A 155 -12.28 3.17 11.73
CA GLY A 155 -11.91 3.05 10.33
C GLY A 155 -11.97 1.61 9.86
N VAL A 156 -12.07 1.43 8.55
CA VAL A 156 -12.08 0.14 7.88
C VAL A 156 -10.71 -0.05 7.26
N PHE A 157 -9.99 -1.06 7.71
CA PHE A 157 -8.87 -1.62 6.95
C PHE A 157 -9.16 -3.10 6.76
N ARG A 158 -9.44 -3.49 5.52
CA ARG A 158 -9.78 -4.86 5.16
C ARG A 158 -8.96 -5.29 3.96
N VAL A 159 -8.39 -6.48 4.06
CA VAL A 159 -7.71 -7.16 2.95
C VAL A 159 -8.31 -8.56 2.86
N GLU A 160 -8.92 -8.87 1.72
CA GLU A 160 -9.56 -10.15 1.41
C GLU A 160 -8.72 -10.85 0.35
N VAL A 161 -8.08 -11.95 0.73
CA VAL A 161 -7.24 -12.78 -0.15
C VAL A 161 -8.00 -14.07 -0.44
N PRO A 162 -8.49 -14.32 -1.66
CA PRO A 162 -9.08 -15.60 -1.98
C PRO A 162 -7.98 -16.66 -1.99
N MET A 163 -8.12 -17.66 -1.13
CA MET A 163 -7.20 -18.79 -1.02
C MET A 163 -7.38 -19.70 -2.25
N GLN A 164 -6.75 -19.37 -3.39
CA GLN A 164 -6.74 -20.24 -4.56
C GLN A 164 -5.35 -20.75 -4.95
N ASP A 165 -4.26 -20.03 -4.67
CA ASP A 165 -2.89 -20.49 -5.02
C ASP A 165 -1.78 -19.94 -4.11
N VAL A 166 -2.08 -19.71 -2.83
CA VAL A 166 -1.04 -19.31 -1.85
C VAL A 166 -0.50 -20.56 -1.19
N THR A 167 0.74 -20.93 -1.51
CA THR A 167 1.50 -21.89 -0.70
C THR A 167 1.90 -21.18 0.60
N TYR A 168 1.00 -21.21 1.57
CA TYR A 168 1.24 -20.71 2.91
C TYR A 168 2.16 -21.69 3.63
N GLN A 169 3.45 -21.36 3.73
CA GLN A 169 4.29 -21.96 4.76
C GLN A 169 4.27 -21.01 5.95
N PRO A 170 3.57 -21.33 7.05
CA PRO A 170 3.74 -20.57 8.27
C PRO A 170 5.21 -20.61 8.63
N ALA A 171 5.84 -19.44 8.78
CA ALA A 171 7.14 -19.39 9.43
C ALA A 171 7.03 -20.17 10.74
N PRO A 172 7.95 -21.10 11.03
CA PRO A 172 7.95 -21.73 12.33
C PRO A 172 8.01 -20.61 13.36
N VAL A 173 7.01 -20.59 14.25
CA VAL A 173 7.07 -19.84 15.50
C VAL A 173 8.21 -20.43 16.32
N GLU A 174 9.45 -20.11 15.95
CA GLU A 174 10.59 -20.63 16.69
C GLU A 174 10.75 -19.80 17.96
N ALA A 175 10.16 -20.35 19.02
CA ALA A 175 10.73 -20.38 20.35
C ALA A 175 11.03 -19.01 21.00
N ALA A 176 10.00 -18.31 21.44
CA ALA A 176 10.15 -17.29 22.48
C ALA A 176 9.68 -17.81 23.86
N HIS A 177 10.35 -18.86 24.38
CA HIS A 177 10.45 -19.09 25.82
C HIS A 177 11.58 -20.06 26.24
N ASN A 178 12.84 -19.77 25.89
CA ASN A 178 13.97 -20.36 26.63
C ASN A 178 14.94 -19.27 27.07
N PRO A 179 15.13 -19.02 28.39
CA PRO A 179 16.08 -18.02 28.87
C PRO A 179 17.53 -18.52 28.74
N PRO A 180 18.52 -17.62 28.69
CA PRO A 180 19.89 -17.97 28.35
C PRO A 180 20.63 -18.57 29.55
N GLY A 181 21.28 -19.72 29.36
CA GLY A 181 22.32 -20.16 30.27
C GLY A 181 22.58 -21.66 30.29
N GLN A 182 23.57 -22.09 29.49
CA GLN A 182 24.76 -22.86 29.90
C GLN A 182 25.20 -23.85 28.82
N ALA A 183 26.52 -23.84 28.57
CA ALA A 183 27.26 -24.54 27.54
C ALA A 183 27.51 -26.03 27.92
N PRO A 184 28.08 -26.86 27.02
CA PRO A 184 27.79 -28.28 26.87
C PRO A 184 28.66 -29.20 27.74
N THR A 185 28.13 -30.36 28.12
CA THR A 185 28.94 -31.56 28.39
C THR A 185 28.20 -32.84 27.98
N HIS A 186 28.83 -33.62 27.11
CA HIS A 186 28.62 -35.06 26.92
C HIS A 186 30.03 -35.69 26.81
N PRO A 187 30.23 -37.00 26.99
CA PRO A 187 29.25 -38.08 27.19
C PRO A 187 29.55 -38.94 28.44
N GLY A 188 28.66 -39.90 28.72
CA GLY A 188 28.82 -40.85 29.82
C GLY A 188 29.91 -41.90 29.61
N SER A 189 30.46 -42.36 30.73
CA SER A 189 30.83 -43.74 31.05
C SER A 189 30.92 -43.85 32.57
#